data_AF-A0A933GBT2-F1
#
_entry.id   AF-A0A933GBT2-F1
#
_cell.length_a   1.000
_cell.length_b   1.000
_cell.length_c   1.000
_cell.angle_alpha   90.00
_cell.angle_beta   90.00
_cell.angle_gamma   90.00
#
_symmetry.space_group_name_H-M   'P 1'
#
loop_
_entity.id
_entity.type
_entity.pdbx_description
1 polymer ?
#
loop_
_entity_poly.entity_id
_entity_poly.type
_entity_poly.pdbx_seq_one_letter_code
_entity_poly.pdbx_strand_id
1 'polypeptide(L)' 'MSFQVRYDQAQDILYLAREGEEAEAVEVAPGVTLEFDAEGGLLGVEIFRASQVLRD' A
#
# COMPACT_ATOMS: atom_id res chain seq x y z
N MET A 1 -15.27 -8.22 -1.40
CA MET A 1 -14.47 -6.98 -1.58
C MET A 1 -13.09 -7.39 -2.06
N SER A 2 -12.71 -6.99 -3.27
CA SER A 2 -11.42 -7.30 -3.88
C SER A 2 -10.47 -6.12 -3.71
N PHE A 3 -9.15 -6.39 -3.68
CA PHE A 3 -8.15 -5.35 -3.77
C PHE A 3 -8.19 -4.68 -5.15
N GLN A 4 -7.98 -3.37 -5.17
CA GLN A 4 -7.79 -2.56 -6.36
C GLN A 4 -6.34 -2.13 -6.45
N VAL A 5 -5.84 -2.00 -7.68
CA VAL A 5 -4.49 -1.56 -7.95
C VAL A 5 -4.54 -0.20 -8.62
N ARG A 6 -3.83 0.79 -8.06
CA ARG A 6 -3.72 2.12 -8.64
C ARG A 6 -2.29 2.59 -8.53
N TYR A 7 -1.71 3.03 -9.65
CA TYR A 7 -0.43 3.72 -9.65
C TYR A 7 -0.63 5.23 -9.78
N ASP A 8 -0.11 5.98 -8.84
CA ASP A 8 -0.04 7.43 -8.91
C ASP A 8 1.30 7.86 -9.51
N GLN A 9 1.29 8.17 -10.80
CA GLN A 9 2.50 8.54 -11.52
C GLN A 9 3.11 9.86 -11.03
N ALA A 10 2.30 10.80 -10.54
CA ALA A 10 2.81 12.10 -10.09
C ALA A 10 3.59 11.96 -8.79
N GLN A 11 3.20 11.01 -7.93
CA GLN A 11 3.86 10.76 -6.65
C GLN A 11 4.84 9.58 -6.70
N ASP A 12 4.86 8.78 -7.77
CA ASP A 12 5.60 7.52 -7.87
C ASP A 12 5.22 6.55 -6.73
N ILE A 13 3.92 6.38 -6.52
CA ILE A 13 3.36 5.51 -5.47
C ILE A 13 2.42 4.49 -6.09
N LEU A 14 2.62 3.20 -5.76
CA LEU A 14 1.68 2.12 -6.11
C LEU A 14 0.85 1.76 -4.89
N TYR A 15 -0.47 1.76 -5.07
CA TYR A 15 -1.46 1.39 -4.07
C TYR A 15 -2.08 0.05 -4.45
N LEU A 16 -2.12 -0.88 -3.51
CA LEU A 16 -2.84 -2.15 -3.60
C LEU A 16 -3.77 -2.24 -2.40
N ALA A 17 -5.00 -1.72 -2.52
CA ALA A 17 -5.87 -1.50 -1.36
C ALA A 17 -7.32 -1.90 -1.64
N ARG A 18 -8.07 -2.17 -0.58
CA ARG A 18 -9.54 -2.35 -0.61
C ARG A 18 -10.20 -1.29 0.26
N GLU A 19 -11.51 -1.09 0.09
CA GLU A 19 -12.28 -0.21 0.95
C GLU A 19 -12.22 -0.67 2.43
N GLY A 20 -12.06 0.30 3.34
CA GLY A 20 -11.96 0.09 4.78
C GLY A 20 -11.48 1.36 5.48
N GLU A 21 -11.53 1.35 6.82
CA GLU A 21 -10.96 2.42 7.65
C GLU A 21 -9.61 1.95 8.20
N GLU A 22 -8.54 2.67 7.86
CA GLU A 22 -7.20 2.40 8.36
C GLU A 22 -7.11 2.70 9.86
N ALA A 23 -6.57 1.74 10.61
CA ALA A 23 -6.27 1.90 12.03
C ALA A 23 -4.75 1.87 12.32
N GLU A 24 -3.98 1.14 11.51
CA GLU A 24 -2.53 0.98 11.68
C GLU A 24 -1.82 0.89 10.33
N ALA A 25 -0.61 1.48 10.26
CA ALA A 25 0.29 1.35 9.13
C ALA A 25 1.70 0.97 9.60
N VAL A 26 2.31 -0.03 8.95
CA VAL A 26 3.64 -0.54 9.30
C VAL A 26 4.54 -0.59 8.07
N GLU A 27 5.67 0.13 8.12
CA GLU A 27 6.71 0.02 7.09
C GLU A 27 7.51 -1.27 7.29
N VAL A 28 7.34 -2.24 6.40
CA VAL A 28 7.98 -3.58 6.49
C VAL A 28 9.30 -3.67 5.72
N ALA A 29 9.51 -2.76 4.77
CA ALA A 29 10.76 -2.55 4.06
C ALA A 29 10.83 -1.08 3.61
N PRO A 30 12.01 -0.52 3.30
CA PRO A 30 12.13 0.86 2.86
C PRO A 30 11.20 1.19 1.68
N GLY A 31 10.21 2.04 1.92
CA GLY A 31 9.19 2.42 0.95
C GLY A 31 8.08 1.41 0.71
N VAL A 32 7.91 0.39 1.57
CA VAL A 32 6.80 -0.59 1.49
C VAL A 32 6.06 -0.61 2.82
N THR A 33 4.81 -0.16 2.81
CA THR A 33 3.95 -0.05 3.98
C THR A 33 2.76 -0.98 3.85
N LEU A 34 2.41 -1.67 4.93
CA LEU A 34 1.17 -2.43 5.08
C LEU A 34 0.20 -1.64 5.93
N GLU A 35 -1.07 -1.58 5.52
CA GLU A 35 -2.15 -0.89 6.22
C GLU A 35 -3.17 -1.92 6.72
N PHE A 36 -3.62 -1.75 7.97
CA PHE A 36 -4.52 -2.67 8.65
C PHE A 36 -5.76 -1.96 9.20
N ASP A 37 -6.87 -2.68 9.25
CA ASP A 37 -8.05 -2.31 10.02
C ASP A 37 -7.85 -2.54 11.53
N ALA A 38 -8.80 -2.11 12.34
CA ALA A 38 -8.73 -2.21 13.80
C ALA A 38 -8.73 -3.67 14.30
N GLU A 39 -9.16 -4.63 13.47
CA GLU A 39 -9.15 -6.06 13.76
C GLU A 39 -7.85 -6.75 13.32
N GLY A 40 -6.89 -6.01 12.74
CA GLY A 40 -5.62 -6.53 12.22
C GLY A 40 -5.75 -7.18 10.84
N GLY A 41 -6.86 -6.95 10.14
CA GLY A 41 -7.07 -7.35 8.76
C GLY A 41 -6.33 -6.43 7.79
N LEU A 42 -5.62 -7.00 6.83
CA LEU A 42 -4.92 -6.23 5.80
C LEU A 42 -5.91 -5.46 4.92
N LEU A 43 -5.75 -4.14 4.86
CA LEU A 43 -6.51 -3.22 4.00
C LEU A 43 -5.72 -2.76 2.78
N GLY A 44 -4.42 -2.55 2.92
CA GLY A 44 -3.62 -1.89 1.89
C GLY A 44 -2.15 -2.27 1.89
N VAL A 45 -1.53 -2.11 0.72
CA VAL A 45 -0.09 -2.00 0.55
C VAL A 45 0.20 -0.73 -0.21
N GLU A 46 1.04 0.13 0.37
CA GLU A 46 1.57 1.33 -0.28
C GLU A 46 3.05 1.15 -0.57
N ILE A 47 3.44 1.34 -1.83
CA ILE A 47 4.83 1.28 -2.27
C ILE A 47 5.27 2.65 -2.77
N PHE A 48 6.08 3.34 -1.98
CA PHE A 48 6.72 4.61 -2.34
C PHE A 48 7.92 4.38 -3.25
N ARG A 49 8.14 5.33 -4.18
CA ARG A 49 9.17 5.21 -5.21
C ARG A 49 9.02 3.88 -5.96
N ALA A 50 7.79 3.54 -6.34
CA ALA A 50 7.44 2.22 -6.88
C ALA A 50 8.29 1.88 -8.12
N SER A 51 8.60 2.86 -8.96
CA SER A 51 9.51 2.73 -10.11
C SER A 51 10.94 2.31 -9.73
N GLN A 52 11.32 2.47 -8.47
CA GLN A 52 12.62 2.10 -7.92
C GLN A 52 12.61 0.80 -7.15
N VAL A 53 11.53 0.54 -6.42
CA VAL A 53 11.33 -0.69 -5.64
C VAL A 53 11.04 -1.87 -6.56
N LEU A 54 10.23 -1.68 -7.59
CA LEU A 54 9.79 -2.70 -8.54
C LEU A 54 10.58 -2.59 -9.85
N ARG A 55 11.89 -2.83 -9.78
CA ARG A 55 12.76 -2.90 -10.95
C ARG A 55 13.01 -4.35 -11.37
N ASP A 56 13.16 -4.56 -12.67
CA ASP A 56 13.66 -5.80 -13.27
C ASP A 56 15.11 -6.10 -12.86
#